data_AF-A0A7Y4QZT2-F1
#
_entry.id   AF-A0A7Y4QZT2-F1
#
_cell.length_a   1.000
_cell.length_b   1.000
_cell.length_c   1.000
_cell.angle_alpha   90.00
_cell.angle_beta   90.00
_cell.angle_gamma   90.00
#
_symmetry.space_group_name_H-M   'P 1'
#
loop_
_entity.id
_entity.type
_entity.pdbx_description
1 polymer ?
#
loop_
_entity_poly.entity_id
_entity_poly.type
_entity_poly.pdbx_seq_one_letter_code
_entity_poly.pdbx_strand_id
1 'polypeptide(L)'
;MFGISGIKPIPVILAVQAVNGLILPLITYFLIVIVNDPSLIPVSGRHASWYNAVLILILGCVLVLGFNNIDKVLVTVFKLKEPHLLVVFTLSGIISLYTAFSVMKRPASK
;
A
#
# COMPACT_ATOMS: atom_id res chain seq x y z
N MET A 1 27.83 -15.20 8.31
CA MET A 1 27.46 -16.64 8.36
C MET A 1 26.14 -16.94 7.62
N PHE A 2 25.91 -16.37 6.42
CA PHE A 2 24.71 -16.65 5.60
C PHE A 2 25.01 -17.48 4.34
N GLY A 3 26.27 -17.86 4.10
CA GLY A 3 26.68 -18.74 2.99
C GLY A 3 26.86 -20.22 3.38
N ILE A 4 26.85 -20.56 4.68
CA ILE A 4 27.19 -21.91 5.20
C ILE A 4 25.93 -22.78 5.37
N SER A 5 24.73 -22.19 5.37
CA SER A 5 23.45 -22.90 5.58
C SER A 5 22.83 -23.48 4.31
N GLY A 6 23.46 -23.36 3.13
CA GLY A 6 22.88 -23.80 1.85
C GLY A 6 21.69 -22.97 1.34
N ILE A 7 21.08 -22.13 2.20
CA ILE A 7 20.07 -21.14 1.81
C ILE A 7 20.80 -19.98 1.11
N LYS A 8 20.57 -19.82 -0.19
CA LYS A 8 21.09 -18.67 -0.93
C LYS A 8 20.48 -17.40 -0.29
N PRO A 9 21.26 -16.35 0.02
CA PRO A 9 20.74 -15.11 0.61
C PRO A 9 19.60 -14.46 -0.21
N ILE A 10 19.57 -14.74 -1.51
CA ILE A 10 18.65 -14.18 -2.49
C ILE A 10 17.17 -14.47 -2.14
N PRO A 11 16.71 -15.73 -1.96
CA PRO A 11 15.33 -16.02 -1.56
C PRO A 11 14.86 -15.33 -0.28
N VAL A 12 15.75 -15.21 0.73
CA VAL A 12 15.40 -14.55 2.00
C VAL A 12 15.17 -13.05 1.78
N ILE A 13 16.03 -12.40 0.98
CA ILE A 13 15.88 -10.99 0.63
C ILE A 13 14.58 -10.75 -0.15
N LEU A 14 14.24 -11.63 -1.09
CA LEU A 14 13.01 -11.54 -1.88
C LEU A 14 11.75 -11.69 -1.00
N ALA A 15 11.77 -12.61 -0.04
CA ALA A 15 10.68 -12.78 0.91
C ALA A 15 10.45 -11.51 1.74
N VAL A 16 11.52 -10.95 2.30
CA VAL A 16 11.46 -9.70 3.07
C VAL A 16 11.00 -8.53 2.20
N GLN A 17 11.42 -8.47 0.93
CA GLN A 17 11.01 -7.42 0.01
C GLN A 17 9.52 -7.50 -0.35
N ALA A 18 8.98 -8.70 -0.56
CA ALA A 18 7.54 -8.89 -0.80
C ALA A 18 6.72 -8.46 0.42
N VAL A 19 7.15 -8.85 1.62
CA VAL A 19 6.50 -8.49 2.89
C VAL A 19 6.57 -6.98 3.11
N ASN A 20 7.74 -6.36 2.95
CA ASN A 20 7.91 -4.91 3.10
C ASN A 20 7.13 -4.12 2.05
N GLY A 21 7.00 -4.66 0.84
CA GLY A 21 6.13 -4.09 -0.19
C GLY A 21 4.67 -4.00 0.26
N LEU A 22 4.18 -4.94 1.06
CA LEU A 22 2.79 -4.95 1.53
C LEU A 22 2.56 -4.20 2.85
N ILE A 23 3.56 -4.18 3.75
CA ILE A 23 3.41 -3.60 5.09
C ILE A 23 3.04 -2.10 5.02
N LEU A 24 3.77 -1.33 4.21
CA LEU A 24 3.58 0.12 4.13
C LEU A 24 2.17 0.52 3.63
N PRO A 25 1.63 -0.06 2.54
CA PRO A 25 0.27 0.26 2.08
C PRO A 25 -0.80 -0.19 3.08
N LEU A 26 -0.59 -1.32 3.75
CA LEU A 26 -1.52 -1.83 4.76
C LEU A 26 -1.61 -0.88 5.95
N ILE A 27 -0.49 -0.46 6.52
CA ILE A 27 -0.47 0.50 7.64
C ILE A 27 -1.08 1.84 7.22
N THR A 28 -0.75 2.31 6.01
CA THR A 28 -1.28 3.57 5.49
C THR A 28 -2.80 3.52 5.34
N TYR A 29 -3.33 2.40 4.82
CA TYR A 29 -4.77 2.19 4.71
C TYR A 29 -5.46 2.20 6.09
N PHE A 30 -4.90 1.49 7.07
CA PHE A 30 -5.44 1.49 8.43
C PHE A 30 -5.43 2.88 9.07
N LEU A 31 -4.36 3.65 8.91
CA LEU A 31 -4.28 5.04 9.37
C LEU A 31 -5.38 5.89 8.75
N ILE A 32 -5.63 5.75 7.45
CA ILE A 32 -6.69 6.51 6.76
C ILE A 32 -8.06 6.16 7.32
N VAL A 33 -8.33 4.88 7.58
CA VAL A 33 -9.60 4.43 8.16
C VAL A 33 -9.77 4.97 9.58
N ILE A 34 -8.76 4.85 10.44
CA ILE A 34 -8.79 5.29 11.83
C ILE A 34 -8.97 6.82 11.92
N VAL A 35 -8.20 7.57 11.12
CA VAL A 35 -8.27 9.04 11.13
C VAL A 35 -9.63 9.56 10.62
N ASN A 36 -10.29 8.79 9.75
CA ASN A 36 -11.63 9.14 9.26
C ASN A 36 -12.77 8.54 10.09
N ASP A 37 -12.49 7.79 11.16
CA ASP A 37 -13.50 7.18 12.01
C ASP A 37 -14.06 8.18 13.04
N PRO A 38 -15.36 8.58 12.94
CA PRO A 38 -15.98 9.48 13.91
C PRO A 38 -16.05 8.92 15.34
N SER A 39 -15.96 7.60 15.52
CA SER A 39 -15.94 6.96 16.83
C SER A 39 -14.60 7.12 17.54
N LEU A 40 -13.52 7.37 16.79
CA LEU A 40 -12.15 7.43 17.33
C LEU A 40 -11.61 8.86 17.36
N ILE A 41 -11.98 9.71 16.40
CA ILE A 41 -11.56 11.12 16.36
C ILE A 41 -12.77 12.07 16.46
N PRO A 42 -12.85 12.90 17.53
CA PRO A 42 -13.92 13.88 17.71
C PRO A 42 -13.99 14.90 16.56
N VAL A 43 -15.20 15.37 16.25
CA VAL A 43 -15.47 16.32 15.16
C VAL A 43 -14.70 17.64 15.30
N SER A 44 -14.33 18.04 16.52
CA SER A 44 -13.51 19.22 16.80
C SER A 44 -12.04 19.09 16.38
N GLY A 45 -11.55 17.86 16.14
CA GLY A 45 -10.22 17.56 15.61
C GLY A 45 -10.22 17.08 14.16
N ARG A 46 -11.36 17.14 13.46
CA ARG A 46 -11.46 16.64 12.08
C ARG A 46 -10.67 17.51 11.12
N HIS A 47 -9.74 16.87 10.42
CA HIS A 47 -8.94 17.51 9.38
C HIS A 47 -9.83 17.95 8.21
N ALA A 48 -9.48 19.08 7.60
CA ALA A 48 -10.16 19.59 6.42
C ALA A 48 -10.06 18.62 5.23
N SER A 49 -11.04 18.64 4.33
CA SER A 49 -11.14 17.70 3.20
C SER A 49 -9.90 17.61 2.29
N TRP A 50 -9.03 18.63 2.29
CA TRP A 50 -7.75 18.59 1.58
C TRP A 50 -6.75 17.61 2.20
N TYR A 51 -6.81 17.38 3.52
CA TYR A 51 -5.98 16.41 4.22
C TYR A 51 -6.29 14.98 3.73
N ASN A 52 -7.57 14.68 3.50
CA ASN A 52 -7.98 13.41 2.91
C ASN A 52 -7.42 13.23 1.49
N ALA A 53 -7.34 14.30 0.68
CA ALA A 53 -6.70 14.22 -0.63
C ALA A 53 -5.19 13.88 -0.53
N VAL A 54 -4.47 14.48 0.42
CA VAL A 54 -3.06 14.17 0.68
C VAL A 54 -2.88 12.73 1.16
N LEU A 55 -3.74 12.26 2.08
CA LEU A 55 -3.72 10.88 2.56
C LEU A 55 -3.95 9.86 1.42
N ILE A 56 -4.92 10.13 0.54
CA ILE A 56 -5.20 9.28 -0.63
C ILE A 56 -4.00 9.26 -1.60
N LEU A 57 -3.37 10.42 -1.82
CA LEU A 57 -2.16 10.52 -2.65
C LEU A 57 -1.02 9.70 -2.05
N ILE A 58 -0.78 9.81 -0.74
CA ILE A 58 0.23 9.01 -0.02
C ILE A 58 -0.08 7.52 -0.18
N LEU A 59 -1.33 7.11 0.03
CA LEU A 59 -1.75 5.71 -0.17
C LEU A 59 -1.47 5.23 -1.60
N GLY A 60 -1.76 6.06 -2.61
CA GLY A 60 -1.47 5.76 -4.01
C GLY A 60 0.02 5.54 -4.27
N CYS A 61 0.88 6.46 -3.81
CA CYS A 61 2.33 6.32 -3.93
C CYS A 61 2.82 5.04 -3.25
N VAL A 62 2.37 4.78 -2.04
CA VAL A 62 2.78 3.62 -1.25
C VAL A 62 2.30 2.31 -1.87
N LEU A 63 1.09 2.25 -2.44
CA LEU A 63 0.59 1.09 -3.18
C LEU A 63 1.42 0.80 -4.44
N VAL A 64 1.76 1.83 -5.22
CA VAL A 64 2.62 1.68 -6.39
C VAL A 64 3.98 1.10 -6.00
N LEU A 65 4.61 1.65 -4.96
CA LEU A 65 5.89 1.16 -4.45
C LEU A 65 5.77 -0.29 -3.93
N GLY A 66 4.69 -0.59 -3.23
CA GLY A 66 4.43 -1.90 -2.66
C GLY A 66 4.25 -3.00 -3.72
N PHE A 67 3.38 -2.74 -4.69
CA PHE A 67 3.14 -3.65 -5.80
C PHE A 67 4.34 -3.77 -6.74
N ASN A 68 5.12 -2.71 -6.94
CA ASN A 68 6.37 -2.79 -7.71
C ASN A 68 7.38 -3.75 -7.06
N ASN A 69 7.48 -3.73 -5.73
CA ASN A 69 8.32 -4.68 -5.00
C ASN A 69 7.83 -6.12 -5.13
N ILE A 70 6.51 -6.35 -5.09
CA ILE A 70 5.93 -7.69 -5.28
C ILE A 70 6.13 -8.18 -6.72
N ASP A 71 5.90 -7.33 -7.72
CA ASP A 71 6.09 -7.66 -9.14
C ASP A 71 7.54 -8.09 -9.43
N LYS A 72 8.52 -7.36 -8.91
CA LYS A 72 9.95 -7.75 -9.03
C LYS A 72 10.24 -9.12 -8.43
N VAL A 73 9.63 -9.44 -7.29
CA VAL A 73 9.78 -10.75 -6.64
C VAL A 73 9.13 -11.83 -7.50
N LEU A 74 7.92 -11.61 -8.01
CA LEU A 74 7.22 -12.55 -8.89
C LEU A 74 8.01 -12.82 -10.18
N VAL A 75 8.50 -11.77 -10.85
CA VAL A 75 9.33 -11.91 -12.07
C VAL A 75 10.57 -12.75 -11.79
N THR A 76 11.22 -12.54 -10.65
CA THR A 76 12.43 -13.28 -10.26
C THR A 76 12.12 -14.75 -9.93
N VAL A 77 11.01 -15.02 -9.24
CA VAL A 77 10.60 -16.38 -8.83
C VAL A 77 10.10 -17.20 -10.02
N PHE A 78 9.26 -16.60 -10.87
CA PHE A 78 8.65 -17.24 -12.03
C PHE A 78 9.50 -17.16 -13.31
N LYS A 79 10.68 -16.51 -13.26
CA LYS A 79 11.58 -16.26 -14.41
C LYS A 79 10.86 -15.59 -15.59
N LEU A 80 9.95 -14.67 -15.29
CA LEU A 80 9.22 -13.93 -16.32
C LEU A 80 10.15 -12.93 -17.01
N LYS A 81 9.83 -12.58 -18.26
CA LYS A 81 10.73 -11.81 -19.13
C LYS A 81 10.66 -10.30 -18.90
N GLU A 82 9.56 -9.80 -18.36
CA GLU A 82 9.28 -8.36 -18.25
C GLU A 82 8.48 -8.06 -16.97
N PRO A 83 8.77 -6.95 -16.26
CA PRO A 83 7.95 -6.47 -15.15
C PRO A 83 6.59 -5.93 -15.65
N HIS A 84 5.50 -6.31 -14.99
CA HIS A 84 4.14 -5.98 -15.40
C HIS A 84 3.70 -4.62 -14.82
N LEU A 85 4.46 -3.56 -15.12
CA LEU A 85 4.25 -2.21 -14.59
C LEU A 85 2.81 -1.69 -14.81
N LEU A 86 2.18 -2.00 -15.94
CA LEU A 86 0.81 -1.57 -16.23
C LEU A 86 -0.19 -2.20 -15.23
N VAL A 87 0.00 -3.46 -14.85
CA VAL A 87 -0.84 -4.15 -13.85
C VAL A 87 -0.67 -3.52 -12.46
N VAL A 88 0.57 -3.15 -12.10
CA VAL A 88 0.88 -2.46 -10.85
C VAL A 88 0.15 -1.11 -10.77
N PHE A 89 0.19 -0.31 -11.83
CA PHE A 89 -0.49 0.99 -11.88
C PHE A 89 -2.02 0.86 -11.88
N THR A 90 -2.59 -0.12 -12.58
CA THR A 90 -4.04 -0.31 -12.59
C THR A 90 -4.56 -0.80 -11.24
N LEU A 91 -3.90 -1.77 -10.60
CA LEU A 91 -4.30 -2.26 -9.28
C LEU A 91 -4.19 -1.18 -8.19
N SER A 92 -3.08 -0.45 -8.15
CA SER A 92 -2.89 0.66 -7.20
C SER A 92 -3.91 1.78 -7.43
N GLY A 93 -4.16 2.13 -8.69
CA GLY A 93 -5.19 3.11 -9.06
C GLY A 93 -6.59 2.71 -8.59
N ILE A 94 -6.99 1.46 -8.82
CA ILE A 94 -8.32 0.94 -8.40
C ILE A 94 -8.48 1.01 -6.87
N ILE A 95 -7.47 0.57 -6.11
CA ILE A 95 -7.54 0.55 -4.64
C ILE A 95 -7.55 1.97 -4.07
N SER A 96 -6.75 2.89 -4.62
CA SER A 96 -6.79 4.29 -4.21
C SER A 96 -8.11 4.96 -4.55
N LEU A 97 -8.69 4.69 -5.74
CA LEU A 97 -10.03 5.18 -6.08
C LEU A 97 -11.09 4.63 -5.12
N TYR A 98 -11.07 3.32 -4.84
CA TYR A 98 -12.00 2.70 -3.91
C TYR A 98 -11.92 3.31 -2.51
N THR A 99 -10.70 3.53 -2.02
CA THR A 99 -10.47 4.16 -0.71
C THR A 99 -10.92 5.62 -0.72
N ALA A 100 -10.66 6.36 -1.79
CA ALA A 100 -11.15 7.72 -1.97
C ALA A 100 -12.69 7.79 -1.92
N PHE A 101 -13.37 6.90 -2.64
CA PHE A 101 -14.83 6.79 -2.59
C PHE A 101 -15.32 6.42 -1.19
N SER A 102 -14.68 5.47 -0.50
CA SER A 102 -15.06 5.06 0.86
C SER A 102 -14.93 6.22 1.87
N VAL A 103 -13.87 7.02 1.76
CA VAL A 103 -13.65 8.21 2.61
C VAL A 103 -14.65 9.32 2.26
N MET A 104 -14.92 9.58 0.98
CA MET A 104 -15.88 10.60 0.55
C MET A 104 -17.34 10.23 0.86
N LYS A 105 -17.71 8.95 0.78
CA LYS A 105 -19.06 8.45 1.12
C LYS A 105 -19.33 8.37 2.61
N ARG A 106 -18.36 8.67 3.46
CA ARG A 106 -18.56 8.92 4.89
C ARG A 106 -18.65 10.44 5.10
N PRO A 107 -19.68 11.14 4.58
CA PRO A 107 -19.86 12.53 4.96
C PRO A 107 -20.01 12.55 6.47
N ALA A 108 -19.34 13.52 7.10
CA ALA A 108 -19.48 13.81 8.51
C ALA A 108 -20.97 13.76 8.88
N SER A 109 -21.38 12.70 9.59
CA SER A 109 -22.67 12.73 10.27
C SER A 109 -22.61 13.96 11.16
N LYS A 110 -23.56 14.86 10.93
CA LYS A 110 -23.73 16.11 11.67
C LYS A 110 -23.70 15.89 13.17
#